data_AF-F8D4Y3-F1
#
_entry.id   AF-F8D4Y3-F1
#
_cell.length_a   1.000
_cell.length_b   1.000
_cell.length_c   1.000
_cell.angle_alpha   90.00
_cell.angle_beta   90.00
_cell.angle_gamma   90.00
#
_symmetry.space_group_name_H-M   'P 1'
#
loop_
_entity.id
_entity.type
_entity.pdbx_description
1 polymer ?
#
loop_
_entity_poly.entity_id
_entity_poly.type
_entity_poly.pdbx_seq_one_letter_code
_entity_poly.pdbx_strand_id
1 'polypeptide(L)'
;MGTNTEYDAVIFDNDGVLTTPTDYDVLVDATYDAFASVGAAEPTRDHVETLLGPDVESLRQVADDHGVDPADLWAARERAAIEAQLEEIRAGRKRLYDDVSVLDRLEQPSAIVSNNQHETIGNILEHLDIGGFDVWYGREPSIEGIERKKPNAYYLESAIDDLAVSNPLYVGDSRVDVTAAAEAGVDSAFVRRDHREGYDLPTEPDYEIDSLAALEEIV
;
A
#
# COMPACT_ATOMS: atom_id res chain seq x y z
N MET A 1 -18.78 -23.29 15.95
CA MET A 1 -18.91 -23.99 14.67
C MET A 1 -18.20 -23.09 13.69
N GLY A 2 -16.91 -23.34 13.46
CA GLY A 2 -16.15 -22.54 12.49
C GLY A 2 -16.74 -22.80 11.13
N THR A 3 -17.23 -21.76 10.48
CA THR A 3 -17.37 -21.77 9.03
C THR A 3 -15.96 -21.98 8.52
N ASN A 4 -15.70 -23.15 7.94
CA ASN A 4 -14.49 -23.37 7.15
C ASN A 4 -14.71 -22.52 5.90
N THR A 5 -14.39 -21.23 5.99
CA THR A 5 -14.47 -20.33 4.86
C THR A 5 -13.26 -20.68 4.02
N GLU A 6 -13.43 -21.58 3.04
CA GLU A 6 -12.36 -21.90 2.08
C GLU A 6 -12.15 -20.63 1.23
N TYR A 7 -11.27 -19.75 1.70
CA TYR A 7 -10.77 -18.65 0.89
C TYR A 7 -9.95 -19.25 -0.25
N ASP A 8 -10.25 -18.85 -1.48
CA ASP A 8 -9.60 -19.39 -2.68
C ASP A 8 -8.35 -18.58 -3.10
N ALA A 9 -8.07 -17.48 -2.40
CA ALA A 9 -6.83 -16.70 -2.47
C ALA A 9 -6.64 -15.83 -1.22
N VAL A 10 -5.41 -15.34 -1.04
CA VAL A 10 -5.10 -14.31 -0.04
C VAL A 10 -4.42 -13.11 -0.72
N ILE A 11 -5.02 -11.94 -0.58
CA ILE A 11 -4.52 -10.70 -1.18
C ILE A 11 -4.03 -9.78 -0.06
N PHE A 12 -2.80 -9.30 -0.15
CA PHE A 12 -2.15 -8.55 0.92
C PHE A 12 -1.96 -7.08 0.53
N ASP A 13 -2.15 -6.15 1.46
CA ASP A 13 -1.42 -4.87 1.40
C ASP A 13 0.09 -5.10 1.64
N ASN A 14 0.90 -4.07 1.41
CA ASN A 14 2.34 -4.14 1.59
C ASN A 14 2.82 -3.47 2.90
N ASP A 15 2.68 -2.15 3.00
CA ASP A 15 3.23 -1.37 4.12
C ASP A 15 2.41 -1.61 5.39
N GLY A 16 3.07 -2.07 6.46
CA GLY A 16 2.40 -2.48 7.69
C GLY A 16 1.88 -3.93 7.68
N VAL A 17 1.86 -4.59 6.52
CA VAL A 17 1.45 -6.00 6.40
C VAL A 17 2.64 -6.90 6.10
N LEU A 18 3.23 -6.77 4.91
CA LEU A 18 4.40 -7.55 4.47
C LEU A 18 5.70 -6.87 4.86
N THR A 19 5.78 -5.55 4.73
CA THR A 19 6.98 -4.76 5.04
C THR A 19 6.71 -3.74 6.12
N THR A 20 7.73 -3.36 6.89
CA THR A 20 7.65 -2.18 7.75
C THR A 20 7.38 -0.93 6.88
N PRO A 21 6.56 0.02 7.36
CA PRO A 21 6.39 1.29 6.65
C PRO A 21 7.73 2.00 6.47
N THR A 22 7.86 2.76 5.39
CA THR A 22 8.97 3.70 5.22
C THR A 22 8.85 4.82 6.27
N ASP A 23 9.97 5.22 6.86
CA ASP A 23 9.99 6.32 7.82
C ASP A 23 9.40 7.60 7.21
N TYR A 24 8.55 8.26 7.98
CA TYR A 24 7.80 9.43 7.54
C TYR A 24 8.71 10.55 7.04
N ASP A 25 9.80 10.82 7.76
CA ASP A 25 10.75 11.89 7.43
C ASP A 25 11.46 11.63 6.09
N VAL A 26 11.69 10.36 5.71
CA VAL A 26 12.28 10.01 4.41
C VAL A 26 11.35 10.42 3.26
N LEU A 27 10.04 10.19 3.40
CA LEU A 27 9.07 10.57 2.37
C LEU A 27 8.84 12.09 2.32
N VAL A 28 8.96 12.77 3.48
CA VAL A 28 8.94 14.24 3.57
C VAL A 28 10.13 14.82 2.80
N ASP A 29 11.35 14.35 3.07
CA ASP A 29 12.57 14.82 2.41
C ASP A 29 12.51 14.57 0.90
N ALA A 30 12.10 13.37 0.47
CA ALA A 30 11.89 13.05 -0.94
C ALA A 30 10.87 13.99 -1.62
N THR A 31 9.84 14.41 -0.90
CA THR A 31 8.84 15.34 -1.43
C THR A 31 9.40 16.75 -1.57
N TYR A 32 10.26 17.21 -0.65
CA TYR A 32 11.00 18.47 -0.83
C TYR A 32 11.92 18.44 -2.06
N ASP A 33 12.64 17.33 -2.27
CA ASP A 33 13.49 17.14 -3.45
C ASP A 33 12.67 17.18 -4.75
N ALA A 34 11.46 16.62 -4.73
CA ALA A 34 10.55 16.69 -5.86
C ALA A 34 10.14 18.12 -6.22
N PHE A 35 9.76 18.95 -5.25
CA PHE A 35 9.48 20.38 -5.46
C PHE A 35 10.69 21.10 -6.07
N ALA A 36 11.89 20.88 -5.52
CA ALA A 36 13.10 21.48 -6.05
C ALA A 36 13.37 21.06 -7.51
N SER A 37 13.10 19.80 -7.86
CA SER A 37 13.33 19.25 -9.21
C SER A 37 12.44 19.87 -10.30
N VAL A 38 11.25 20.33 -9.93
CA VAL A 38 10.31 21.02 -10.86
C VAL A 38 10.42 22.54 -10.79
N GLY A 39 11.40 23.06 -10.06
CA GLY A 39 11.64 24.51 -9.93
C GLY A 39 10.67 25.22 -8.98
N ALA A 40 9.89 24.47 -8.19
CA ALA A 40 9.03 25.01 -7.14
C ALA A 40 9.85 25.20 -5.86
N ALA A 41 10.33 26.42 -5.64
CA ALA A 41 11.13 26.73 -4.46
C ALA A 41 10.25 26.93 -3.21
N GLU A 42 10.79 26.56 -2.05
CA GLU A 42 10.22 26.86 -0.73
C GLU A 42 8.76 26.37 -0.51
N PRO A 43 8.44 25.08 -0.76
CA PRO A 43 7.13 24.54 -0.37
C PRO A 43 6.93 24.66 1.14
N THR A 44 5.70 24.96 1.55
CA THR A 44 5.33 24.94 2.96
C THR A 44 5.32 23.49 3.47
N ARG A 45 5.48 23.31 4.78
CA ARG A 45 5.35 21.99 5.41
C ARG A 45 4.00 21.37 5.07
N ASP A 46 2.92 22.14 5.15
CA ASP A 46 1.57 21.68 4.84
C ASP A 46 1.44 21.20 3.38
N HIS A 47 2.09 21.87 2.41
CA HIS A 47 2.09 21.41 1.00
C HIS A 47 2.84 20.08 0.85
N VAL A 48 3.97 19.93 1.55
CA VAL A 48 4.71 18.67 1.55
C VAL A 48 3.89 17.55 2.19
N GLU A 49 3.30 17.78 3.36
CA GLU A 49 2.44 16.81 4.05
C GLU A 49 1.23 16.42 3.20
N THR A 50 0.61 17.39 2.50
CA THR A 50 -0.50 17.16 1.57
C THR A 50 -0.09 16.18 0.46
N LEU A 51 1.10 16.37 -0.13
CA LEU A 51 1.60 15.51 -1.21
C LEU A 51 2.10 14.14 -0.75
N LEU A 52 2.12 13.85 0.56
CA LEU A 52 2.38 12.48 1.03
C LEU A 52 1.21 11.53 0.71
N GLY A 53 -0.01 12.05 0.67
CA GLY A 53 -1.21 11.28 0.38
C GLY A 53 -2.33 12.13 -0.22
N PRO A 54 -2.11 12.81 -1.36
CA PRO A 54 -3.05 13.79 -1.87
C PRO A 54 -4.27 13.12 -2.50
N ASP A 55 -5.35 13.87 -2.64
CA ASP A 55 -6.35 13.65 -3.69
C ASP A 55 -6.02 14.53 -4.91
N VAL A 56 -6.77 14.39 -6.00
CA VAL A 56 -6.50 15.14 -7.24
C VAL A 56 -6.72 16.65 -7.06
N GLU A 57 -7.67 17.05 -6.22
CA GLU A 57 -7.96 18.46 -5.97
C GLU A 57 -6.84 19.14 -5.19
N SER A 58 -6.38 18.52 -4.11
CA SER A 58 -5.26 19.01 -3.31
C SER A 58 -3.94 19.02 -4.07
N LEU A 59 -3.67 18.02 -4.92
CA LEU A 59 -2.51 18.06 -5.83
C LEU A 59 -2.58 19.28 -6.76
N ARG A 60 -3.74 19.52 -7.38
CA ARG A 60 -3.93 20.68 -8.28
C ARG A 60 -3.76 22.00 -7.55
N GLN A 61 -4.34 22.14 -6.37
CA GLN A 61 -4.22 23.34 -5.55
C GLN A 61 -2.75 23.63 -5.21
N VAL A 62 -2.02 22.62 -4.74
CA VAL A 62 -0.60 22.76 -4.39
C VAL A 62 0.25 23.09 -5.63
N ALA A 63 -0.03 22.47 -6.78
CA ALA A 63 0.67 22.77 -8.03
C ALA A 63 0.40 24.21 -8.50
N ASP A 64 -0.86 24.66 -8.43
CA ASP A 64 -1.28 26.01 -8.79
C ASP A 64 -0.59 27.07 -7.90
N ASP A 65 -0.49 26.81 -6.58
CA ASP A 65 0.17 27.71 -5.63
C ASP A 65 1.67 27.89 -5.93
N HIS A 66 2.29 26.90 -6.59
CA HIS A 66 3.69 26.91 -7.00
C HIS A 66 3.90 27.25 -8.47
N GLY A 67 2.82 27.45 -9.24
CA GLY A 67 2.89 27.77 -10.66
C GLY A 67 3.52 26.67 -11.52
N VAL A 68 3.36 25.40 -11.12
CA VAL A 68 3.86 24.21 -11.83
C VAL A 68 2.72 23.36 -12.37
N ASP A 69 3.00 22.50 -13.36
CA ASP A 69 2.01 21.54 -13.84
C ASP A 69 1.79 20.43 -12.79
N PRO A 70 0.54 20.07 -12.45
CA PRO A 70 0.25 19.05 -11.44
C PRO A 70 0.74 17.65 -11.83
N ALA A 71 0.75 17.31 -13.12
CA ALA A 71 1.27 16.02 -13.57
C ALA A 71 2.80 15.97 -13.45
N ASP A 72 3.49 17.08 -13.76
CA ASP A 72 4.95 17.18 -13.59
C ASP A 72 5.34 17.10 -12.11
N LEU A 73 4.63 17.83 -11.24
CA LEU A 73 4.87 17.78 -9.78
C LEU A 73 4.62 16.38 -9.23
N TRP A 74 3.53 15.73 -9.64
CA TRP A 74 3.23 14.37 -9.20
C TRP A 74 4.27 13.37 -9.68
N ALA A 75 4.64 13.41 -10.96
CA ALA A 75 5.67 12.51 -11.50
C ALA A 75 7.03 12.70 -10.82
N ALA A 76 7.39 13.93 -10.48
CA ALA A 76 8.59 14.22 -9.71
C ALA A 76 8.53 13.65 -8.29
N ARG A 77 7.41 13.85 -7.58
CA ARG A 77 7.18 13.30 -6.24
C ARG A 77 7.25 11.79 -6.25
N GLU A 78 6.60 11.16 -7.22
CA GLU A 78 6.58 9.71 -7.36
C GLU A 78 7.98 9.14 -7.55
N ARG A 79 8.77 9.73 -8.46
CA ARG A 79 10.15 9.32 -8.69
C ARG A 79 11.00 9.45 -7.43
N ALA A 80 10.94 10.60 -6.76
CA ALA A 80 11.72 10.83 -5.55
C ALA A 80 11.34 9.85 -4.42
N ALA A 81 10.04 9.56 -4.25
CA ALA A 81 9.58 8.58 -3.27
C ALA A 81 10.02 7.15 -3.61
N ILE A 82 10.02 6.76 -4.88
CA ILE A 82 10.51 5.45 -5.32
C ILE A 82 12.01 5.32 -5.04
N GLU A 83 12.80 6.33 -5.41
CA GLU A 83 14.25 6.35 -5.20
C GLU A 83 14.60 6.27 -3.71
N ALA A 84 13.96 7.11 -2.87
CA ALA A 84 14.19 7.10 -1.44
C ALA A 84 13.82 5.76 -0.79
N GLN A 85 12.67 5.17 -1.15
CA GLN A 85 12.27 3.87 -0.62
C GLN A 85 13.20 2.74 -1.06
N LEU A 86 13.70 2.78 -2.30
CA LEU A 86 14.69 1.83 -2.78
C LEU A 86 16.00 1.91 -1.99
N GLU A 87 16.43 3.11 -1.59
CA GLU A 87 17.57 3.29 -0.70
C GLU A 87 17.31 2.72 0.70
N GLU A 88 16.11 2.92 1.26
CA GLU A 88 15.71 2.33 2.55
C GLU A 88 15.70 0.80 2.51
N ILE A 89 15.22 0.21 1.42
CA ILE A 89 15.25 -1.25 1.18
C ILE A 89 16.69 -1.75 1.12
N ARG A 90 17.54 -1.12 0.29
CA ARG A 90 18.95 -1.51 0.13
C ARG A 90 19.77 -1.33 1.40
N ALA A 91 19.40 -0.37 2.24
CA ALA A 91 20.02 -0.15 3.53
C ALA A 91 19.47 -1.04 4.65
N GLY A 92 18.43 -1.85 4.38
CA GLY A 92 17.80 -2.75 5.35
C GLY A 92 16.95 -2.05 6.41
N ARG A 93 16.56 -0.78 6.17
CA ARG A 93 15.68 -0.01 7.06
C ARG A 93 14.20 -0.31 6.79
N LYS A 94 13.82 -0.43 5.51
CA LYS A 94 12.55 -1.03 5.10
C LYS A 94 12.74 -2.53 4.93
N ARG A 95 12.05 -3.32 5.76
CA ARG A 95 12.28 -4.77 5.90
C ARG A 95 10.97 -5.55 5.91
N LEU A 96 11.05 -6.84 5.64
CA LEU A 96 9.95 -7.77 5.88
C LEU A 96 9.65 -7.88 7.37
N TYR A 97 8.40 -8.13 7.72
CA TYR A 97 8.07 -8.63 9.05
C TYR A 97 8.49 -10.11 9.18
N ASP A 98 8.87 -10.52 10.39
CA ASP A 98 9.37 -11.89 10.64
C ASP A 98 8.30 -12.97 10.34
N ASP A 99 7.02 -12.63 10.52
CA ASP A 99 5.89 -13.53 10.31
C ASP A 99 5.46 -13.67 8.84
N VAL A 100 6.10 -12.95 7.90
CA VAL A 100 5.90 -13.14 6.46
C VAL A 100 6.27 -14.55 6.02
N SER A 101 7.16 -15.23 6.73
CA SER A 101 7.53 -16.63 6.46
C SER A 101 6.36 -17.63 6.52
N VAL A 102 5.21 -17.24 7.06
CA VAL A 102 3.98 -18.06 7.01
C VAL A 102 3.45 -18.22 5.58
N LEU A 103 3.72 -17.26 4.68
CA LEU A 103 3.23 -17.29 3.30
C LEU A 103 3.75 -18.53 2.54
N ASP A 104 4.93 -19.04 2.88
CA ASP A 104 5.51 -20.25 2.29
C ASP A 104 4.67 -21.53 2.55
N ARG A 105 3.74 -21.47 3.51
CA ARG A 105 2.88 -22.59 3.90
C ARG A 105 1.45 -22.43 3.40
N LEU A 106 1.10 -21.29 2.83
CA LEU A 106 -0.20 -21.08 2.22
C LEU A 106 -0.23 -21.81 0.89
N GLU A 107 -1.27 -22.64 0.69
CA GLU A 107 -1.46 -23.38 -0.56
C GLU A 107 -2.24 -22.55 -1.60
N GLN A 108 -2.93 -21.52 -1.14
CA GLN A 108 -3.77 -20.63 -1.93
C GLN A 108 -2.92 -19.66 -2.76
N PRO A 109 -3.36 -19.30 -3.99
CA PRO A 109 -2.79 -18.20 -4.75
C PRO A 109 -2.76 -16.90 -3.94
N SER A 110 -1.74 -16.07 -4.19
CA SER A 110 -1.59 -14.82 -3.47
C SER A 110 -1.29 -13.64 -4.39
N ALA A 111 -1.71 -12.45 -3.95
CA ALA A 111 -1.42 -11.19 -4.63
C ALA A 111 -1.09 -10.05 -3.66
N ILE A 112 -0.50 -8.99 -4.19
CA ILE A 112 -0.25 -7.74 -3.46
C ILE A 112 -1.11 -6.62 -4.06
N VAL A 113 -1.79 -5.83 -3.23
CA VAL A 113 -2.52 -4.62 -3.61
C VAL A 113 -2.20 -3.49 -2.64
N SER A 114 -1.44 -2.50 -3.11
CA SER A 114 -0.96 -1.40 -2.29
C SER A 114 -1.16 -0.01 -2.90
N ASN A 115 -1.32 0.98 -2.02
CA ASN A 115 -1.31 2.40 -2.39
C ASN A 115 0.10 2.96 -2.61
N ASN A 116 1.14 2.20 -2.21
CA ASN A 116 2.53 2.50 -2.54
C ASN A 116 2.76 2.41 -4.05
N GLN A 117 3.83 3.01 -4.57
CA GLN A 117 4.07 3.04 -6.02
C GLN A 117 4.26 1.63 -6.58
N HIS A 118 3.75 1.39 -7.78
CA HIS A 118 3.94 0.11 -8.50
C HIS A 118 5.43 -0.26 -8.57
N GLU A 119 6.29 0.69 -8.95
CA GLU A 119 7.74 0.45 -8.99
C GLU A 119 8.34 0.12 -7.62
N THR A 120 7.84 0.72 -6.53
CA THR A 120 8.28 0.37 -5.17
C THR A 120 7.90 -1.06 -4.81
N ILE A 121 6.72 -1.54 -5.18
CA ILE A 121 6.34 -2.95 -4.98
C ILE A 121 7.26 -3.88 -5.79
N GLY A 122 7.57 -3.53 -7.04
CA GLY A 122 8.56 -4.27 -7.83
C GLY A 122 9.94 -4.32 -7.17
N ASN A 123 10.42 -3.18 -6.65
CA ASN A 123 11.69 -3.10 -5.92
C ASN A 123 11.70 -3.97 -4.66
N ILE A 124 10.57 -4.07 -3.95
CA ILE A 124 10.41 -4.93 -2.77
C ILE A 124 10.55 -6.41 -3.18
N LEU A 125 9.83 -6.84 -4.22
CA LEU A 125 9.89 -8.22 -4.73
C LEU A 125 11.28 -8.58 -5.28
N GLU A 126 12.02 -7.61 -5.84
CA GLU A 126 13.36 -7.84 -6.36
C GLU A 126 14.42 -7.93 -5.26
N HIS A 127 14.31 -7.10 -4.22
CA HIS A 127 15.38 -6.90 -3.24
C HIS A 127 15.15 -7.58 -1.89
N LEU A 128 13.90 -7.87 -1.54
CA LEU A 128 13.57 -8.64 -0.35
C LEU A 128 13.26 -10.07 -0.79
N ASP A 129 13.68 -11.05 -0.01
CA ASP A 129 13.46 -12.48 -0.28
C ASP A 129 12.00 -12.85 0.03
N ILE A 130 11.08 -12.28 -0.74
CA ILE A 130 9.64 -12.48 -0.68
C ILE A 130 9.14 -12.76 -2.09
N GLY A 131 8.47 -13.90 -2.28
CA GLY A 131 7.98 -14.34 -3.57
C GLY A 131 6.66 -15.10 -3.42
N GLY A 132 6.26 -15.81 -4.49
CA GLY A 132 5.02 -16.60 -4.47
C GLY A 132 3.75 -15.81 -4.80
N PHE A 133 3.88 -14.54 -5.19
CA PHE A 133 2.77 -13.73 -5.68
C PHE A 133 2.63 -13.87 -7.19
N ASP A 134 1.46 -14.27 -7.65
CA ASP A 134 1.14 -14.41 -9.07
C ASP A 134 0.79 -13.05 -9.70
N VAL A 135 0.19 -12.16 -8.90
CA VAL A 135 -0.31 -10.85 -9.30
C VAL A 135 0.10 -9.82 -8.27
N TRP A 136 0.50 -8.62 -8.70
CA TRP A 136 0.75 -7.53 -7.78
C TRP A 136 0.47 -6.17 -8.41
N TYR A 137 -0.11 -5.29 -7.60
CA TYR A 137 -0.49 -3.94 -7.95
C TYR A 137 0.01 -2.98 -6.87
N GLY A 138 0.96 -2.12 -7.24
CA GLY A 138 1.07 -0.81 -6.62
C GLY A 138 0.39 0.25 -7.48
N ARG A 139 0.22 1.44 -6.92
CA ARG A 139 -0.41 2.58 -7.58
C ARG A 139 0.41 3.06 -8.77
N GLU A 140 -0.25 3.32 -9.89
CA GLU A 140 0.42 3.93 -11.04
C GLU A 140 0.88 5.37 -10.71
N PRO A 141 2.04 5.82 -11.24
CA PRO A 141 2.55 7.17 -11.03
C PRO A 141 1.83 8.17 -11.96
N SER A 142 0.50 8.22 -11.85
CA SER A 142 -0.38 9.07 -12.66
C SER A 142 -1.46 9.72 -11.79
N ILE A 143 -2.13 10.74 -12.32
CA ILE A 143 -3.28 11.36 -11.65
C ILE A 143 -4.43 10.35 -11.51
N GLU A 144 -4.67 9.51 -12.53
CA GLU A 144 -5.66 8.44 -12.45
C GLU A 144 -5.33 7.45 -11.32
N GLY A 145 -4.04 7.17 -11.09
CA GLY A 145 -3.59 6.34 -9.97
C GLY A 145 -3.99 6.92 -8.61
N ILE A 146 -4.07 8.25 -8.47
CA ILE A 146 -4.55 8.90 -7.23
C ILE A 146 -6.03 8.58 -6.99
N GLU A 147 -6.84 8.52 -8.04
CA GLU A 147 -8.28 8.23 -7.96
C GLU A 147 -8.58 6.73 -7.75
N ARG A 148 -7.68 5.86 -8.23
CA ARG A 148 -7.81 4.39 -8.16
C ARG A 148 -7.30 3.78 -6.86
N LYS A 149 -6.46 4.49 -6.11
CA LYS A 149 -5.90 3.99 -4.86
C LYS A 149 -7.00 3.74 -3.82
N LYS A 150 -6.75 2.80 -2.90
CA LYS A 150 -7.63 2.51 -1.75
C LYS A 150 -7.95 3.82 -1.01
N PRO A 151 -9.22 4.08 -0.63
CA PRO A 151 -10.28 3.09 -0.41
C PRO A 151 -11.07 2.66 -1.66
N ASN A 152 -10.75 3.17 -2.86
CA ASN A 152 -11.31 2.64 -4.09
C ASN A 152 -10.86 1.17 -4.28
N ALA A 153 -11.81 0.28 -4.60
CA ALA A 153 -11.58 -1.15 -4.77
C ALA A 153 -10.86 -1.54 -6.07
N TYR A 154 -10.63 -0.60 -7.00
CA TYR A 154 -10.13 -0.86 -8.35
C TYR A 154 -8.98 -1.86 -8.45
N TYR A 155 -7.89 -1.66 -7.70
CA TYR A 155 -6.74 -2.58 -7.76
C TYR A 155 -7.01 -3.92 -7.09
N LEU A 156 -7.90 -3.96 -6.09
CA LEU A 156 -8.33 -5.19 -5.45
C LEU A 156 -9.19 -6.02 -6.42
N GLU A 157 -10.19 -5.40 -7.06
CA GLU A 157 -11.00 -6.03 -8.11
C GLU A 157 -10.13 -6.52 -9.28
N SER A 158 -9.14 -5.72 -9.70
CA SER A 158 -8.19 -6.10 -10.75
C SER A 158 -7.36 -7.33 -10.35
N ALA A 159 -6.88 -7.39 -9.10
CA ALA A 159 -6.14 -8.54 -8.60
C ALA A 159 -7.01 -9.81 -8.55
N ILE A 160 -8.27 -9.68 -8.16
CA ILE A 160 -9.24 -10.79 -8.11
C ILE A 160 -9.49 -11.36 -9.50
N ASP A 161 -9.74 -10.48 -10.47
CA ASP A 161 -9.97 -10.85 -11.86
C ASP A 161 -8.76 -11.55 -12.48
N ASP A 162 -7.55 -11.02 -12.25
CA ASP A 162 -6.31 -11.58 -12.80
C ASP A 162 -5.88 -12.89 -12.15
N LEU A 163 -6.14 -13.05 -10.84
CA LEU A 163 -5.99 -14.34 -10.15
C LEU A 163 -7.08 -15.35 -10.57
N ALA A 164 -8.16 -14.89 -11.20
CA ALA A 164 -9.33 -15.68 -11.55
C ALA A 164 -9.98 -16.40 -10.34
N VAL A 165 -10.08 -15.68 -9.22
CA VAL A 165 -10.64 -16.17 -7.95
C VAL A 165 -11.99 -15.52 -7.62
N SER A 166 -12.71 -16.07 -6.65
CA SER A 166 -14.09 -15.69 -6.35
C SER A 166 -14.37 -15.35 -4.89
N ASN A 167 -13.52 -15.80 -3.97
CA ASN A 167 -13.67 -15.63 -2.54
C ASN A 167 -12.31 -15.40 -1.87
N PRO A 168 -11.59 -14.32 -2.20
CA PRO A 168 -10.32 -14.01 -1.56
C PRO A 168 -10.52 -13.45 -0.15
N LEU A 169 -9.51 -13.62 0.70
CA LEU A 169 -9.35 -12.84 1.93
C LEU A 169 -8.42 -11.65 1.66
N TYR A 170 -8.85 -10.42 1.99
CA TYR A 170 -7.98 -9.25 1.92
C TYR A 170 -7.32 -8.96 3.27
N VAL A 171 -5.98 -8.89 3.31
CA VAL A 171 -5.20 -8.65 4.54
C VAL A 171 -4.60 -7.25 4.51
N GLY A 172 -4.97 -6.39 5.46
CA GLY A 172 -4.59 -4.97 5.51
C GLY A 172 -4.32 -4.46 6.91
N ASP A 173 -3.69 -3.28 7.04
CA ASP A 173 -3.32 -2.68 8.34
C ASP A 173 -4.02 -1.33 8.59
N SER A 174 -4.87 -0.88 7.67
CA SER A 174 -5.42 0.48 7.67
C SER A 174 -6.93 0.55 7.41
N ARG A 175 -7.51 1.73 7.65
CA ARG A 175 -8.94 2.00 7.40
C ARG A 175 -9.29 1.88 5.91
N VAL A 176 -8.37 2.33 5.04
CA VAL A 176 -8.60 2.28 3.60
C VAL A 176 -8.58 0.86 3.07
N ASP A 177 -7.87 -0.05 3.75
CA ASP A 177 -7.85 -1.48 3.40
C ASP A 177 -9.19 -2.13 3.70
N VAL A 178 -9.68 -1.95 4.94
CA VAL A 178 -10.99 -2.48 5.35
C VAL A 178 -12.11 -1.89 4.50
N THR A 179 -12.00 -0.61 4.14
CA THR A 179 -12.98 0.04 3.26
C THR A 179 -12.91 -0.54 1.84
N ALA A 180 -11.71 -0.74 1.28
CA ALA A 180 -11.55 -1.32 -0.05
C ALA A 180 -12.08 -2.76 -0.13
N ALA A 181 -11.85 -3.57 0.91
CA ALA A 181 -12.42 -4.91 1.01
C ALA A 181 -13.96 -4.89 1.04
N ALA A 182 -14.53 -4.01 1.87
CA ALA A 182 -15.98 -3.85 1.95
C ALA A 182 -16.60 -3.37 0.62
N GLU A 183 -15.96 -2.43 -0.08
CA GLU A 183 -16.39 -1.95 -1.40
C GLU A 183 -16.30 -3.05 -2.47
N ALA A 184 -15.28 -3.90 -2.41
CA ALA A 184 -15.14 -5.09 -3.28
C ALA A 184 -16.06 -6.25 -2.89
N GLY A 185 -16.73 -6.18 -1.73
CA GLY A 185 -17.57 -7.26 -1.20
C GLY A 185 -16.79 -8.51 -0.80
N VAL A 186 -15.53 -8.35 -0.34
CA VAL A 186 -14.67 -9.45 0.13
C VAL A 186 -14.40 -9.33 1.62
N ASP A 187 -14.14 -10.46 2.26
CA ASP A 187 -13.81 -10.49 3.69
C ASP A 187 -12.44 -9.85 3.93
N SER A 188 -12.27 -9.26 5.11
CA SER A 188 -11.04 -8.60 5.52
C SER A 188 -10.44 -9.19 6.80
N ALA A 189 -9.12 -9.37 6.80
CA ALA A 189 -8.32 -9.58 7.99
C ALA A 189 -7.50 -8.32 8.27
N PHE A 190 -7.80 -7.64 9.37
CA PHE A 190 -7.02 -6.50 9.83
C PHE A 190 -5.84 -6.98 10.68
N VAL A 191 -4.62 -6.72 10.24
CA VAL A 191 -3.41 -7.01 11.03
C VAL A 191 -3.07 -5.83 11.95
N ARG A 192 -3.23 -6.02 13.26
CA ARG A 192 -2.92 -5.01 14.27
C ARG A 192 -1.45 -5.08 14.68
N ARG A 193 -0.59 -4.47 13.86
CA ARG A 193 0.82 -4.23 14.23
C ARG A 193 0.93 -3.23 15.39
N ASP A 194 2.08 -3.18 16.04
CA ASP A 194 2.38 -2.24 17.15
C ASP A 194 2.07 -0.76 16.80
N HIS A 195 2.33 -0.32 15.56
CA HIS A 195 2.03 1.05 15.12
C HIS A 195 0.54 1.32 14.86
N ARG A 196 -0.32 0.29 15.01
CA ARG A 196 -1.78 0.34 14.89
C ARG A 196 -2.50 0.02 16.21
N GLU A 197 -1.81 0.06 17.34
CA GLU A 197 -2.45 -0.01 18.66
C GLU A 197 -3.48 1.11 18.83
N GLY A 198 -4.70 0.75 19.26
CA GLY A 198 -5.80 1.71 19.44
C GLY A 198 -6.29 2.35 18.14
N TYR A 199 -5.91 1.83 16.97
CA TYR A 199 -6.35 2.34 15.69
C TYR A 199 -7.81 1.94 15.42
N ASP A 200 -8.72 2.92 15.52
CA ASP A 200 -10.15 2.72 15.28
C ASP A 200 -10.43 2.45 13.80
N LEU A 201 -11.28 1.47 13.52
CA LEU A 201 -11.71 1.10 12.17
C LEU A 201 -13.11 1.68 11.84
N PRO A 202 -13.38 2.00 10.57
CA PRO A 202 -14.68 2.53 10.15
C PRO A 202 -15.80 1.48 10.28
N THR A 203 -15.44 0.21 10.13
CA THR A 203 -16.29 -0.97 10.21
C THR A 203 -15.48 -2.11 10.85
N GLU A 204 -16.17 -3.07 11.45
CA GLU A 204 -15.54 -4.27 12.02
C GLU A 204 -15.06 -5.18 10.87
N PRO A 205 -13.77 -5.58 10.85
CA PRO A 205 -13.27 -6.56 9.89
C PRO A 205 -13.75 -7.96 10.27
N ASP A 206 -13.74 -8.89 9.31
CA ASP A 206 -14.13 -10.28 9.56
C ASP A 206 -13.15 -10.99 10.51
N TYR A 207 -11.88 -10.60 10.44
CA TYR A 207 -10.84 -11.02 11.38
C TYR A 207 -9.99 -9.84 11.84
N GLU A 208 -9.59 -9.89 13.10
CA GLU A 208 -8.51 -9.07 13.64
C GLU A 208 -7.41 -10.01 14.11
N ILE A 209 -6.19 -9.81 13.59
CA ILE A 209 -5.04 -10.67 13.87
C ILE A 209 -3.84 -9.84 14.32
N ASP A 210 -3.08 -10.32 15.29
CA ASP A 210 -1.84 -9.64 15.74
C ASP A 210 -0.63 -10.03 14.87
N SER A 211 -0.75 -11.11 14.10
CA SER A 211 0.32 -11.67 13.27
C SER A 211 -0.25 -12.43 12.08
N LEU A 212 0.49 -12.42 10.97
CA LEU A 212 0.17 -13.21 9.77
C LEU A 212 0.17 -14.72 10.06
N ALA A 213 0.81 -15.18 11.14
CA ALA A 213 0.78 -16.58 11.55
C ALA A 213 -0.65 -17.11 11.77
N ALA A 214 -1.60 -16.25 12.11
CA ALA A 214 -3.01 -16.63 12.28
C ALA A 214 -3.68 -17.09 10.97
N LEU A 215 -3.10 -16.75 9.81
CA LEU A 215 -3.66 -17.15 8.51
C LEU A 215 -3.70 -18.68 8.34
N GLU A 216 -2.78 -19.44 8.93
CA GLU A 216 -2.81 -20.92 8.89
C GLU A 216 -4.08 -21.53 9.50
N GLU A 217 -4.79 -20.79 10.36
CA GLU A 217 -6.05 -21.21 10.97
C GLU A 217 -7.29 -20.63 10.27
N ILE A 218 -7.10 -19.63 9.39
CA ILE A 218 -8.17 -18.89 8.72
C ILE A 218 -8.39 -19.42 7.29
N VAL A 219 -7.31 -19.73 6.56
CA VAL A 219 -7.36 -20.07 5.12
C VAL A 219 -7.12 -21.55 4.83
#